data_AF-A0AAP0QRP0-F1
#
_entry.id   AF-A0AAP0QRP0-F1
#
_cell.length_a   1.000
_cell.length_b   1.000
_cell.length_c   1.000
_cell.angle_alpha   90.00
_cell.angle_beta   90.00
_cell.angle_gamma   90.00
#
_symmetry.space_group_name_H-M   'P 1'
#
loop_
_entity.id
_entity.type
_entity.pdbx_description
1 polymer ?
#
loop_
_entity_poly.entity_id
_entity_poly.type
_entity_poly.pdbx_seq_one_letter_code
_entity_poly.pdbx_strand_id
1 'polypeptide(L)'
;MEESIMMYLSEGKWLHEGFIPKIEEYKGVALGSSDVLTLATASFVDMGDIATKEAFEWLIKKPKIVVVAQTIGKLMDGIASQA
;
A
#
# COMPACT_ATOMS: atom_id res chain seq x y z
N MET A 1 -8.89 1.11 0.24
CA MET A 1 -8.93 2.34 -0.56
C MET A 1 -8.77 3.57 0.33
N GLU A 2 -9.59 3.76 1.36
CA GLU A 2 -9.42 4.85 2.34
C GLU A 2 -8.02 4.89 2.97
N GLU A 3 -7.48 3.74 3.37
CA GLU A 3 -6.13 3.66 3.95
C GLU A 3 -5.05 4.22 3.02
N SER A 4 -5.10 3.90 1.71
CA SER A 4 -4.15 4.41 0.72
C SER A 4 -4.26 5.93 0.59
N ILE A 5 -5.49 6.47 0.51
CA ILE A 5 -5.74 7.92 0.46
C ILE A 5 -5.14 8.62 1.68
N MET A 6 -5.33 8.07 2.88
CA MET A 6 -4.78 8.64 4.12
C MET A 6 -3.25 8.59 4.16
N MET A 7 -2.62 7.56 3.58
CA MET A 7 -1.16 7.49 3.49
C MET A 7 -0.61 8.50 2.49
N TYR A 8 -1.21 8.64 1.31
CA TYR A 8 -0.83 9.68 0.35
C TYR A 8 -1.01 11.10 0.91
N LEU A 9 -2.09 11.35 1.65
CA LEU A 9 -2.28 12.63 2.34
C LEU A 9 -1.19 12.89 3.39
N SER A 10 -0.74 11.84 4.08
CA SER A 10 0.35 11.93 5.05
C SER A 10 1.69 12.27 4.37
N GLU A 11 2.00 11.62 3.24
CA GLU A 11 3.18 11.96 2.41
C GLU A 11 3.11 13.41 1.91
N GLY A 12 1.94 13.84 1.42
CA GLY A 12 1.72 15.22 0.97
C GLY A 12 1.88 16.25 2.09
N LYS A 13 1.42 15.94 3.30
CA LYS A 13 1.62 16.78 4.48
C LYS A 13 3.10 16.90 4.83
N TRP A 14 3.84 15.79 4.84
CA TRP A 14 5.29 15.81 5.09
C TRP A 14 6.04 16.66 4.07
N LEU A 15 5.69 16.53 2.80
CA LEU A 15 6.24 17.37 1.73
C LEU A 15 5.94 18.85 1.96
N HIS A 16 4.70 19.20 2.30
CA HIS A 16 4.28 20.58 2.55
C HIS A 16 5.00 21.21 3.74
N GLU A 17 5.19 20.44 4.82
CA GLU A 17 5.85 20.90 6.05
C GLU A 17 7.39 20.84 5.96
N GLY A 18 7.95 20.30 4.87
CA GLY A 18 9.39 20.03 4.77
C GLY A 18 9.87 19.01 5.80
N PHE A 19 8.97 18.20 6.34
CA PHE A 19 9.27 17.20 7.36
C PHE A 19 9.87 15.94 6.72
N ILE A 20 11.01 15.50 7.24
CA ILE A 20 11.67 14.27 6.81
C ILE A 20 11.40 13.19 7.87
N PRO A 21 10.55 12.18 7.59
CA PRO A 21 10.24 11.13 8.54
C PRO A 21 11.45 10.23 8.79
N LYS A 22 11.51 9.63 9.99
CA LYS A 22 12.43 8.52 10.23
C LYS A 22 11.99 7.30 9.41
N ILE A 23 12.92 6.39 9.13
CA ILE A 23 12.63 5.21 8.32
C ILE A 23 11.49 4.33 8.90
N GLU A 24 11.34 4.31 10.23
CA GLU A 24 10.27 3.56 10.91
C GLU A 24 8.91 4.20 10.69
N GLU A 25 8.82 5.53 10.76
CA GLU A 25 7.60 6.31 10.50
C GLU A 25 7.23 6.24 9.02
N TYR A 26 8.23 6.33 8.14
CA TYR A 26 8.06 6.21 6.70
C TYR A 26 7.53 4.83 6.30
N LYS A 27 8.05 3.74 6.86
CA LYS A 27 7.67 2.36 6.48
C LYS A 27 6.16 2.12 6.51
N GLY A 28 5.48 2.55 7.56
CA GLY A 28 4.03 2.35 7.69
C GLY A 28 3.25 3.09 6.58
N VAL A 29 3.59 4.35 6.37
CA VAL A 29 2.96 5.20 5.34
C VAL A 29 3.30 4.69 3.94
N ALA A 30 4.55 4.36 3.70
CA ALA A 30 5.08 3.87 2.43
C ALA A 30 4.46 2.53 2.00
N LEU A 31 4.17 1.63 2.94
CA LEU A 31 3.47 0.38 2.63
C LEU A 31 2.01 0.64 2.26
N GLY A 32 1.30 1.50 3.00
CA GLY A 32 -0.09 1.81 2.68
C GLY A 32 -0.25 2.64 1.40
N SER A 33 0.75 3.42 1.00
CA SER A 33 0.78 4.18 -0.27
C SER A 33 1.27 3.38 -1.48
N SER A 34 1.65 2.10 -1.33
CA SER A 34 2.12 1.27 -2.47
C SER A 34 1.03 0.79 -3.43
N ASP A 35 -0.24 1.05 -3.11
CA ASP A 35 -1.45 0.64 -3.87
C ASP A 35 -1.66 -0.86 -4.12
N VAL A 36 -0.72 -1.74 -3.76
CA VAL A 36 -0.83 -3.20 -3.97
C VAL A 36 -2.08 -3.79 -3.32
N LEU A 37 -2.43 -3.37 -2.10
CA LEU A 37 -3.63 -3.87 -1.42
C LEU A 37 -4.91 -3.41 -2.16
N THR A 38 -4.93 -2.18 -2.66
CA THR A 38 -6.05 -1.64 -3.46
C THR A 38 -6.18 -2.42 -4.77
N LEU A 39 -5.06 -2.67 -5.45
CA LEU A 39 -5.03 -3.43 -6.70
C LEU A 39 -5.51 -4.88 -6.49
N ALA A 40 -4.99 -5.57 -5.47
CA ALA A 40 -5.41 -6.93 -5.14
C ALA A 40 -6.92 -7.00 -4.83
N THR A 41 -7.43 -6.00 -4.10
CA THR A 41 -8.88 -5.90 -3.80
C THR A 41 -9.69 -5.74 -5.08
N ALA A 42 -9.29 -4.82 -5.98
CA ALA A 42 -9.96 -4.62 -7.26
C ALA A 42 -9.94 -5.89 -8.13
N SER A 43 -8.80 -6.58 -8.19
CA SER A 43 -8.68 -7.85 -8.91
C SER A 43 -9.60 -8.93 -8.33
N PHE A 44 -9.75 -9.02 -7.00
CA PHE A 44 -10.67 -9.99 -6.40
C PHE A 44 -12.12 -9.66 -6.72
N VAL A 45 -12.50 -8.38 -6.77
CA VAL A 45 -13.85 -7.97 -7.21
C VAL A 45 -14.11 -8.41 -8.65
N ASP A 46 -13.13 -8.25 -9.54
CA ASP A 46 -13.24 -8.62 -10.95
C ASP A 46 -13.38 -10.13 -11.19
N MET A 47 -12.92 -10.95 -10.23
CA MET A 47 -13.09 -12.40 -10.25
C MET A 47 -14.54 -12.87 -9.97
N GLY A 48 -15.45 -11.96 -9.59
CA GLY A 48 -16.85 -12.26 -9.33
C GLY A 48 -17.03 -13.34 -8.25
N ASP A 49 -17.90 -14.30 -8.51
CA ASP A 49 -18.28 -15.35 -7.55
C ASP A 49 -17.13 -16.30 -7.15
N ILE A 50 -15.98 -16.24 -7.83
CA ILE A 50 -14.78 -17.01 -7.45
C ILE A 50 -14.16 -16.44 -6.17
N ALA A 51 -14.21 -15.12 -5.98
CA ALA A 51 -13.66 -14.46 -4.80
C ALA A 51 -14.68 -14.48 -3.66
N THR A 52 -14.51 -15.41 -2.72
CA THR A 52 -15.42 -15.54 -1.58
C THR A 52 -15.18 -14.46 -0.51
N LYS A 53 -16.13 -14.32 0.42
CA LYS A 53 -15.98 -13.42 1.58
C LYS A 53 -14.71 -13.71 2.38
N GLU A 54 -14.36 -14.99 2.53
CA GLU A 54 -13.17 -15.44 3.24
C GLU A 54 -11.88 -14.97 2.54
N ALA A 55 -11.89 -14.86 1.20
CA ALA A 55 -10.76 -14.32 0.45
C ALA A 55 -10.53 -12.83 0.77
N PHE A 56 -11.61 -12.03 0.84
CA PHE A 56 -11.52 -10.63 1.25
C PHE A 56 -11.14 -10.46 2.72
N GLU A 57 -11.69 -11.27 3.63
CA GLU A 57 -11.31 -11.28 5.05
C GLU A 57 -9.86 -11.71 5.27
N TRP A 58 -9.35 -12.63 4.46
CA TRP A 58 -7.94 -12.98 4.43
C TRP A 58 -7.09 -11.82 3.93
N LEU A 59 -7.50 -11.17 2.84
CA LEU A 59 -6.77 -10.06 2.21
C LEU A 59 -6.65 -8.85 3.13
N ILE A 60 -7.74 -8.44 3.80
CA ILE A 60 -7.75 -7.26 4.69
C ILE A 60 -6.89 -7.44 5.95
N LYS A 61 -6.61 -8.69 6.35
CA LYS A 61 -5.66 -9.02 7.43
C LYS A 61 -4.20 -8.84 7.02
N LYS A 62 -3.93 -8.36 5.80
CA LYS A 62 -2.59 -8.10 5.25
C LYS A 62 -1.69 -9.32 5.42
N PRO A 63 -2.01 -10.43 4.73
CA PRO A 63 -1.19 -11.64 4.81
C PRO A 63 0.23 -11.34 4.36
N LYS A 64 1.21 -12.12 4.81
CA LYS A 64 2.64 -11.86 4.57
C LYS A 64 2.97 -11.57 3.10
N ILE A 65 2.30 -12.26 2.17
CA ILE A 65 2.50 -12.06 0.73
C ILE A 65 2.15 -10.62 0.28
N VAL A 66 1.08 -10.04 0.83
CA VAL A 66 0.70 -8.66 0.53
C VAL A 66 1.74 -7.69 1.08
N VAL A 67 2.17 -7.88 2.33
CA VAL A 67 3.19 -7.02 2.96
C VAL A 67 4.51 -7.05 2.17
N VAL A 68 4.93 -8.24 1.73
CA VAL A 68 6.14 -8.41 0.90
C VAL A 68 5.96 -7.74 -0.45
N ALA A 69 4.83 -7.93 -1.13
CA ALA A 69 4.55 -7.30 -2.41
C ALA A 69 4.51 -5.76 -2.32
N GLN A 70 3.89 -5.20 -1.28
CA GLN A 70 3.90 -3.77 -0.98
C GLN A 70 5.32 -3.24 -0.79
N THR A 71 6.15 -4.00 -0.06
CA THR A 71 7.57 -3.64 0.17
C THR A 71 8.36 -3.61 -1.14
N ILE A 72 8.22 -4.65 -1.97
CA ILE A 72 8.90 -4.74 -3.26
C ILE A 72 8.47 -3.59 -4.18
N GLY A 73 7.16 -3.35 -4.30
CA GLY A 73 6.62 -2.26 -5.13
C GLY A 73 7.18 -0.91 -4.74
N LYS A 74 7.11 -0.56 -3.45
CA LYS A 74 7.62 0.75 -2.97
C LYS A 74 9.13 0.90 -3.16
N LEU A 75 9.90 -0.18 -2.99
CA LEU A 75 11.35 -0.15 -3.24
C LEU A 75 11.66 0.07 -4.72
N MET A 76 10.94 -0.61 -5.62
CA MET A 76 11.10 -0.43 -7.06
C MET A 76 10.76 1.00 -7.50
N ASP A 77 9.65 1.56 -7.02
CA ASP A 77 9.25 2.94 -7.31
C ASP A 77 10.31 3.94 -6.82
N GLY A 78 10.86 3.70 -5.62
CA GLY A 78 11.92 4.52 -5.05
C GLY A 78 13.23 4.46 -5.85
N ILE A 79 13.58 3.31 -6.41
CA ILE A 79 14.75 3.14 -7.30
C ILE A 79 14.50 3.86 -8.63
N ALA A 80 13.35 3.65 -9.24
CA ALA A 80 12.99 4.26 -10.52
C ALA A 80 12.92 5.80 -10.44
N SER A 81 12.50 6.34 -9.31
CA SER A 81 12.42 7.80 -9.09
C SER A 81 13.77 8.46 -8.77
N GLN A 82 14.81 7.67 -8.53
CA GLN A 82 16.18 8.14 -8.25
C GLN A 82 17.12 8.02 -9.46
N ALA A 83 16.68 7.38 -10.54
CA ALA A 83 17.40 7.26 -11.81
C ALA A 83 17.03 8.40 -12.76
#